data_AF-Q9KEF6-F1
#
_entry.id   AF-Q9KEF6-F1
#
_cell.length_a   1.000
_cell.length_b   1.000
_cell.length_c   1.000
_cell.angle_alpha   90.00
_cell.angle_beta   90.00
_cell.angle_gamma   90.00
#
_symmetry.space_group_name_H-M   'P 1'
#
loop_
_entity.id
_entity.type
_entity.pdbx_description
1 polymer ?
#
loop_
_entity_poly.entity_id
_entity_poly.type
_entity_poly.pdbx_seq_one_letter_code
_entity_poly.pdbx_strand_id
1 'polypeptide(L)'
;MSIPTDVVSLQIMAQVYQKKGLQSIFKKTVESLVEHVPYIDWAGIYMYDQLDYKLVAASNFEEDLRWDCNGELKFPIKNNEDKEVGMLIVRTLQPIAFDVTDVSTLETIATAIGQESYAN
;
A
#
# COMPACT_ATOMS: atom_id res chain seq x y z
N MET A 1 16.41 14.61 -36.58
CA MET A 1 16.18 14.65 -35.12
C MET A 1 14.73 15.11 -34.95
N SER A 2 13.79 14.48 -34.22
CA SER A 2 13.88 13.45 -33.18
C SER A 2 12.47 12.92 -32.81
N ILE A 3 11.82 12.17 -33.71
CA ILE A 3 10.56 11.43 -33.42
C ILE A 3 10.69 10.41 -32.26
N PRO A 4 11.83 9.72 -32.03
CA PRO A 4 11.94 8.73 -30.95
C PRO A 4 11.93 9.35 -29.54
N THR A 5 12.39 10.59 -29.39
CA THR A 5 12.55 11.25 -28.08
C THR A 5 11.22 11.68 -27.49
N ASP A 6 10.26 12.10 -28.33
CA ASP A 6 8.93 12.53 -27.89
C ASP A 6 8.09 11.35 -27.39
N VAL A 7 8.16 10.21 -28.08
CA VAL A 7 7.46 8.97 -27.68
C VAL A 7 8.02 8.44 -26.35
N VAL A 8 9.34 8.42 -26.19
CA VAL A 8 9.98 8.01 -24.93
C VAL A 8 9.62 8.98 -23.81
N SER A 9 9.59 10.29 -24.07
CA SER A 9 9.18 11.29 -23.08
C SER A 9 7.73 11.10 -22.63
N LEU A 10 6.81 10.80 -23.57
CA LEU A 10 5.41 10.52 -23.25
C LEU A 10 5.25 9.24 -22.42
N GLN A 11 6.00 8.17 -22.73
CA GLN A 11 6.00 6.94 -21.95
C GLN A 11 6.51 7.17 -20.52
N ILE A 12 7.60 7.92 -20.37
CA ILE A 12 8.14 8.28 -19.06
C ILE A 12 7.14 9.13 -18.29
N MET A 13 6.52 10.14 -18.93
CA MET A 13 5.53 10.99 -18.27
C MET A 13 4.29 10.19 -17.87
N ALA A 14 3.78 9.31 -18.73
CA ALA A 14 2.67 8.42 -18.41
C ALA A 14 2.97 7.54 -17.19
N GLN A 15 4.17 6.94 -17.14
CA GLN A 15 4.62 6.16 -15.98
C GLN A 15 4.73 7.01 -14.71
N VAL A 16 5.23 8.26 -14.81
CA VAL A 16 5.32 9.19 -13.68
C VAL A 16 3.93 9.60 -13.20
N TYR A 17 2.99 9.89 -14.10
CA TYR A 17 1.62 10.25 -13.75
C TYR A 17 0.85 9.07 -13.12
N GLN A 18 0.99 7.87 -13.67
CA GLN A 18 0.41 6.65 -13.10
C GLN A 18 0.96 6.42 -11.68
N LYS A 19 2.28 6.52 -11.48
CA LYS A 19 2.90 6.43 -10.15
C LYS A 19 2.40 7.51 -9.18
N LYS A 20 2.21 8.76 -9.63
CA LYS A 20 1.65 9.84 -8.78
C LYS A 20 0.23 9.54 -8.32
N GLY A 21 -0.61 8.99 -9.22
CA GLY A 21 -1.97 8.54 -8.88
C GLY A 21 -1.95 7.46 -7.80
N LEU A 22 -1.16 6.41 -8.01
CA LEU A 22 -1.06 5.29 -7.06
C LEU A 22 -0.48 5.71 -5.71
N GLN A 23 0.57 6.52 -5.70
CA GLN A 23 1.14 7.04 -4.46
C GLN A 23 0.11 7.83 -3.65
N SER A 24 -0.75 8.60 -4.31
CA SER A 24 -1.81 9.36 -3.64
C SER A 24 -2.90 8.45 -3.04
N ILE A 25 -3.24 7.35 -3.72
CA ILE A 25 -4.18 6.34 -3.21
C ILE A 25 -3.57 5.67 -1.98
N PHE A 26 -2.35 5.15 -2.10
CA PHE A 26 -1.67 4.45 -1.00
C PHE A 26 -1.55 5.33 0.24
N LYS A 27 -1.15 6.59 0.05
CA LYS A 27 -1.03 7.57 1.15
C LYS A 27 -2.37 7.79 1.84
N LYS A 28 -3.44 8.08 1.07
CA LYS A 28 -4.78 8.27 1.65
C LYS A 28 -5.25 7.04 2.39
N THR A 29 -4.99 5.84 1.87
CA THR A 29 -5.39 4.60 2.53
C THR A 29 -4.73 4.46 3.90
N VAL A 30 -3.41 4.58 4.00
CA VAL A 30 -2.72 4.40 5.29
C VAL A 30 -3.06 5.50 6.30
N GLU A 31 -3.28 6.74 5.83
CA GLU A 31 -3.75 7.85 6.67
C GLU A 31 -5.17 7.59 7.18
N SER A 32 -6.10 7.20 6.30
CA SER A 32 -7.49 6.94 6.68
C SER A 32 -7.64 5.76 7.62
N LEU A 33 -6.81 4.71 7.49
CA LEU A 33 -6.81 3.57 8.40
C LEU A 33 -6.49 3.99 9.83
N VAL A 34 -5.44 4.78 10.04
CA VAL A 34 -5.07 5.26 11.39
C VAL A 34 -6.04 6.32 11.90
N GLU A 35 -6.57 7.18 11.03
CA GLU A 35 -7.51 8.24 11.42
C GLU A 35 -8.89 7.70 11.83
N HIS A 36 -9.40 6.68 11.14
CA HIS A 36 -10.77 6.22 11.29
C HIS A 36 -10.92 4.89 12.06
N VAL A 37 -9.82 4.14 12.25
CA VAL A 37 -9.83 2.86 12.96
C VAL A 37 -9.04 3.01 14.27
N PRO A 38 -9.69 3.25 15.42
CA PRO A 38 -9.03 3.72 16.65
C PRO A 38 -7.98 2.78 17.26
N TYR A 39 -7.96 1.52 16.84
CA TYR A 39 -7.02 0.50 17.30
C TYR A 39 -5.90 0.22 16.31
N ILE A 40 -5.90 0.85 15.13
CA ILE A 40 -4.77 0.80 14.20
C ILE A 40 -3.87 2.00 14.54
N ASP A 41 -2.76 1.73 15.22
CA ASP A 41 -1.79 2.76 15.59
C ASP A 41 -0.79 3.05 14.47
N TRP A 42 -0.62 2.10 13.55
CA TRP A 42 0.21 2.30 12.36
C TRP A 42 -0.27 1.45 11.18
N ALA A 43 -0.24 2.02 9.99
CA ALA A 43 -0.42 1.33 8.72
C ALA A 43 0.69 1.67 7.72
N GLY A 44 1.06 0.70 6.88
CA GLY A 44 2.05 0.87 5.82
C GLY A 44 1.84 -0.08 4.65
N ILE A 45 2.27 0.36 3.46
CA ILE A 45 2.19 -0.40 2.21
C ILE A 45 3.59 -0.60 1.66
N TYR A 46 3.96 -1.86 1.49
CA TYR A 46 5.20 -2.28 0.83
C TYR A 46 4.87 -2.77 -0.57
N MET A 47 5.62 -2.33 -1.56
CA MET A 47 5.52 -2.86 -2.94
C MET A 47 6.76 -3.64 -3.29
N TYR A 48 6.56 -4.72 -4.05
CA TYR A 48 7.64 -5.59 -4.49
C TYR A 48 8.26 -5.01 -5.76
N ASP A 49 9.54 -4.65 -5.68
CA ASP A 49 10.30 -4.16 -6.83
C ASP A 49 11.47 -5.11 -7.10
N GLN A 50 11.27 -6.00 -8.07
CA GLN A 50 12.20 -7.04 -8.56
C GLN A 50 12.79 -7.98 -7.48
N LEU A 51 13.62 -7.44 -6.59
CA LEU A 51 14.39 -8.14 -5.56
C LEU A 51 14.24 -7.51 -4.17
N ASP A 52 13.52 -6.39 -4.03
CA ASP A 52 13.42 -5.64 -2.77
C ASP A 52 11.97 -5.30 -2.40
N TYR A 53 11.77 -5.02 -1.11
CA TYR A 53 10.51 -4.63 -0.50
C TYR A 53 10.57 -3.15 -0.16
N LYS A 54 9.91 -2.31 -0.96
CA LYS A 54 9.95 -0.86 -0.75
C LYS A 54 8.70 -0.39 -0.01
N LEU A 55 8.89 0.26 1.14
CA LEU A 55 7.83 1.02 1.80
C LEU A 55 7.48 2.24 0.94
N VAL A 56 6.29 2.22 0.33
CA VAL A 56 5.83 3.27 -0.59
C VAL A 56 4.85 4.25 0.06
N ALA A 57 4.19 3.83 1.14
CA ALA A 57 3.31 4.67 1.95
C ALA A 57 3.30 4.17 3.40
N ALA A 58 3.31 5.09 4.35
CA ALA A 58 3.12 4.81 5.76
C ALA A 58 2.35 5.96 6.41
N SER A 59 1.54 5.62 7.41
CA SER A 59 0.92 6.60 8.32
C SER A 59 1.98 7.41 9.08
N ASN A 60 3.08 6.76 9.48
CA ASN A 60 4.29 7.39 9.98
C ASN A 60 5.53 6.66 9.43
N PHE A 61 6.43 7.38 8.75
CA PHE A 61 7.65 6.78 8.17
C PHE A 61 8.81 6.68 9.17
N GLU A 62 8.79 7.49 10.23
CA GLU A 62 9.87 7.54 11.22
C GLU A 62 9.63 6.52 12.34
N GLU A 63 8.38 6.31 12.71
CA GLU A 63 7.97 5.43 13.79
C GLU A 63 7.03 4.35 13.24
N ASP A 64 7.60 3.18 12.94
CA ASP A 64 6.86 2.07 12.35
C ASP A 64 6.25 1.12 13.40
N LEU A 65 6.50 1.36 14.70
CA LEU A 65 6.03 0.56 15.84
C LEU A 65 6.40 -0.93 15.77
N ARG A 66 7.38 -1.33 14.97
CA ARG A 66 7.69 -2.76 14.75
C ARG A 66 8.13 -3.48 16.02
N TRP A 67 8.76 -2.77 16.96
CA TRP A 67 9.22 -3.32 18.24
C TRP A 67 8.20 -3.15 19.37
N ASP A 68 7.31 -2.16 19.26
CA ASP A 68 6.40 -1.74 20.31
C ASP A 68 4.97 -2.27 20.12
N CYS A 69 4.64 -2.74 18.91
CA CYS A 69 3.30 -3.25 18.63
C CYS A 69 2.99 -4.53 19.41
N ASN A 70 1.76 -4.61 19.91
CA ASN A 70 1.21 -5.81 20.53
C ASN A 70 0.51 -6.73 19.51
N GLY A 71 0.19 -6.22 18.32
CA GLY A 71 -0.37 -7.00 17.23
C GLY A 71 0.00 -6.45 15.85
N GLU A 72 0.13 -7.35 14.88
CA GLU A 72 0.43 -7.03 13.48
C GLU A 72 -0.42 -7.93 12.57
N LEU A 73 -1.07 -7.34 11.57
CA LEU A 73 -1.71 -8.08 10.48
C LEU A 73 -1.10 -7.70 9.14
N LYS A 74 -1.05 -8.68 8.23
CA LYS A 74 -0.42 -8.58 6.92
C LYS A 74 -1.40 -9.07 5.87
N PHE A 75 -1.67 -8.22 4.89
CA PHE A 75 -2.60 -8.50 3.81
C PHE A 75 -1.88 -8.36 2.47
N PRO A 76 -1.73 -9.46 1.70
CA PRO A 76 -1.08 -9.40 0.41
C PRO A 76 -1.88 -8.53 -0.55
N ILE A 77 -1.20 -7.62 -1.23
CA ILE A 77 -1.78 -6.83 -2.32
C ILE A 77 -1.54 -7.64 -3.60
N LYS A 78 -2.62 -8.02 -4.26
CA LYS A 78 -2.57 -8.86 -5.47
C LYS A 78 -3.11 -8.11 -6.69
N ASN A 79 -2.45 -8.28 -7.82
CA ASN A 79 -2.92 -7.72 -9.09
C ASN A 79 -4.07 -8.58 -9.67
N ASN A 80 -4.57 -8.18 -10.84
CA ASN A 80 -5.65 -8.88 -11.55
C ASN A 80 -5.29 -10.32 -11.99
N GLU A 81 -4.01 -10.70 -11.95
CA GLU A 81 -3.53 -12.05 -12.26
C GLU A 81 -3.36 -12.92 -10.99
N ASP A 82 -3.89 -12.46 -9.85
CA ASP A 82 -3.70 -13.06 -8.51
C ASP A 82 -2.22 -13.12 -8.07
N LYS A 83 -1.35 -12.38 -8.74
CA LYS A 83 0.07 -12.27 -8.38
C LYS A 83 0.24 -11.25 -7.27
N GLU A 84 0.93 -11.66 -6.21
CA GLU A 84 1.32 -10.78 -5.12
C GLU A 84 2.34 -9.73 -5.60
N VAL A 85 1.98 -8.46 -5.44
CA VAL A 85 2.75 -7.29 -5.91
C VAL A 85 3.13 -6.36 -4.75
N GLY A 86 2.62 -6.63 -3.55
CA GLY A 86 2.91 -5.86 -2.36
C GLY A 86 2.23 -6.43 -1.12
N MET A 87 2.31 -5.68 -0.02
CA MET A 87 1.79 -6.04 1.29
C MET A 87 1.26 -4.78 1.99
N LEU A 88 0.02 -4.84 2.46
CA LEU A 88 -0.52 -3.92 3.45
C LEU A 88 -0.23 -4.48 4.84
N ILE A 89 0.38 -3.68 5.70
CA ILE A 89 0.67 -4.02 7.08
C ILE A 89 -0.07 -3.03 7.98
N VAL A 90 -0.76 -3.54 8.99
CA VAL A 90 -1.34 -2.74 10.07
C VAL A 90 -0.81 -3.23 11.41
N ARG A 91 -0.58 -2.31 12.33
CA ARG A 91 -0.04 -2.55 13.67
C ARG A 91 -0.91 -1.88 14.71
N THR A 92 -0.96 -2.50 15.87
CA THR A 92 -1.68 -2.01 17.04
C THR A 92 -0.82 -2.10 18.28
N LEU A 93 -0.94 -1.11 19.15
CA LEU A 93 -0.44 -1.08 20.52
C LEU A 93 -1.43 -1.74 21.48
N GLN A 94 -2.64 -2.10 21.04
CA GLN A 94 -3.62 -2.75 21.88
C GLN A 94 -3.36 -4.26 21.96
N PRO A 95 -3.43 -4.89 23.15
CA PRO A 95 -3.18 -6.34 23.31
C PRO A 95 -4.17 -7.25 22.57
N ILE A 96 -5.41 -6.79 22.38
CA ILE A 96 -6.50 -7.51 21.70
C ILE A 96 -7.28 -6.47 20.90
N ALA A 97 -7.04 -6.41 19.59
CA ALA A 97 -7.55 -5.31 18.75
C ALA A 97 -8.32 -5.78 17.52
N PHE A 98 -7.83 -6.83 16.84
CA PHE A 98 -8.40 -7.26 15.56
C PHE A 98 -9.41 -8.39 15.74
N ASP A 99 -10.59 -8.24 15.13
CA ASP A 99 -11.60 -9.28 15.00
C ASP A 99 -11.69 -9.85 13.57
N VAL A 100 -12.58 -10.84 13.35
CA VAL A 100 -12.75 -11.49 12.04
C VAL A 100 -13.28 -10.51 10.98
N THR A 101 -14.09 -9.53 11.38
CA THR A 101 -14.63 -8.50 10.49
C THR A 101 -13.51 -7.59 9.99
N ASP A 102 -12.59 -7.21 10.86
CA ASP A 102 -11.40 -6.42 10.51
C ASP A 102 -10.55 -7.12 9.47
N VAL A 103 -10.28 -8.42 9.66
CA VAL A 103 -9.51 -9.23 8.73
C VAL A 103 -10.14 -9.18 7.33
N SER A 104 -11.45 -9.41 7.23
CA SER A 104 -12.15 -9.40 5.93
C SER A 104 -12.17 -8.03 5.26
N THR A 105 -12.27 -6.96 6.05
CA THR A 105 -12.31 -5.58 5.55
C THR A 105 -10.94 -5.16 5.03
N LEU A 106 -9.89 -5.43 5.79
CA LEU A 106 -8.51 -5.10 5.42
C LEU A 106 -8.03 -5.93 4.22
N GLU A 107 -8.45 -7.18 4.11
CA GLU A 107 -8.22 -8.02 2.91
C GLU A 107 -8.92 -7.44 1.67
N THR A 108 -10.16 -6.96 1.82
CA THR A 108 -10.89 -6.29 0.74
C THR A 108 -10.19 -5.01 0.30
N ILE A 109 -9.69 -4.22 1.24
CA ILE A 109 -8.90 -3.01 0.96
C ILE A 109 -7.62 -3.38 0.21
N ALA A 110 -6.84 -4.35 0.69
CA ALA A 110 -5.61 -4.79 0.02
C ALA A 110 -5.87 -5.29 -1.41
N THR A 111 -6.98 -6.00 -1.62
CA THR A 111 -7.43 -6.46 -2.95
C THR A 111 -7.79 -5.29 -3.85
N ALA A 112 -8.59 -4.34 -3.37
CA ALA A 112 -9.00 -3.16 -4.15
C ALA A 112 -7.79 -2.31 -4.56
N ILE A 113 -6.82 -2.11 -3.65
CA ILE A 113 -5.55 -1.44 -3.94
C ILE A 113 -4.83 -2.12 -5.10
N GLY A 114 -4.73 -3.45 -5.07
CA GLY A 114 -4.03 -4.23 -6.09
C GLY A 114 -4.73 -4.20 -7.45
N GLN A 115 -6.06 -4.25 -7.46
CA GLN A 115 -6.86 -4.11 -8.69
C GLN A 115 -6.69 -2.72 -9.32
N GLU A 116 -6.90 -1.65 -8.54
CA GLU A 116 -6.75 -0.26 -9.01
C GLU A 116 -5.32 0.06 -9.46
N SER A 117 -4.31 -0.56 -8.82
CA SER A 117 -2.90 -0.36 -9.16
C SER A 117 -2.50 -0.92 -10.52
N TYR A 118 -3.23 -1.92 -11.01
CA TYR A 118 -2.92 -2.65 -12.25
C TYR A 118 -4.10 -2.68 -13.22
N ALA A 119 -5.08 -1.78 -13.06
CA ALA A 119 -6.26 -1.64 -13.92
C ALA A 119 -6.01 -0.81 -15.20
N ASN A 120 -4.78 -0.35 -15.47
CA ASN A 120 -4.41 0.42 -16.67
C ASN A 120 -3.19 -0.17 -17.38
#